data_AF-A0A1Y1VEF0-F1
#
_entry.id   AF-A0A1Y1VEF0-F1
#
_cell.length_a   1.000
_cell.length_b   1.000
_cell.length_c   1.000
_cell.angle_alpha   90.00
_cell.angle_beta   90.00
_cell.angle_gamma   90.00
#
_symmetry.space_group_name_H-M   'P 1'
#
loop_
_entity.id
_entity.type
_entity.pdbx_description
1 polymer ?
#
loop_
_entity_poly.entity_id
_entity_poly.type
_entity_poly.pdbx_seq_one_letter_code
_entity_poly.pdbx_strand_id
1 'polypeptide(L)'
;MNVLEYQEAMKKAHDAGYQIASHTFNHKISEEEGEFKEALDKMDDFIEKVTGDRPKYLRAPKGKCDHECQERVDQWDYQLIQWDVDTKDWDLKSAGSPENRVEQSITILKEKFAEEKDNYLILMHDTEEYTVSEIVPWIIEESGMKEKGYRFVSVAECLGDKSSMYASGKVYDEDPKESHQDNPQSIENELLSSLKDPIEPIDPDIDSIVYSDNLQHLNSSAFSCKAYPILLFFFHLFLIYYLYLYL
;
A
#
# COMPACT_ATOMS: atom_id res chain seq x y z
N MET A 1 15.14 -4.46 -9.36
CA MET A 1 14.74 -5.88 -9.30
C MET A 1 14.11 -6.34 -10.61
N ASN A 2 14.09 -7.64 -10.87
CA ASN A 2 13.32 -8.27 -11.95
C ASN A 2 11.92 -8.72 -11.44
N VAL A 3 11.04 -9.16 -12.34
CA VAL A 3 9.65 -9.54 -12.03
C VAL A 3 9.52 -10.62 -10.94
N LEU A 4 10.47 -11.56 -10.84
CA LEU A 4 10.41 -12.65 -9.87
C LEU A 4 10.62 -12.14 -8.44
N GLU A 5 11.59 -11.26 -8.23
CA GLU A 5 11.88 -10.70 -6.91
C GLU A 5 10.68 -9.88 -6.39
N TYR A 6 9.94 -9.23 -7.29
CA TYR A 6 8.68 -8.56 -6.98
C TYR A 6 7.57 -9.53 -6.52
N GLN A 7 7.42 -10.66 -7.21
CA GLN A 7 6.44 -11.69 -6.83
C GLN A 7 6.78 -12.31 -5.48
N GLU A 8 8.05 -12.61 -5.23
CA GLU A 8 8.52 -13.15 -3.95
C GLU A 8 8.26 -12.17 -2.80
N ALA A 9 8.57 -10.88 -2.99
CA ALA A 9 8.31 -9.86 -1.99
C ALA A 9 6.82 -9.71 -1.69
N MET A 10 5.98 -9.63 -2.73
CA MET A 10 4.52 -9.55 -2.59
C MET A 10 3.96 -10.77 -1.86
N LYS A 11 4.37 -11.98 -2.28
CA LYS A 11 3.94 -13.22 -1.64
C LYS A 11 4.36 -13.27 -0.17
N LYS A 12 5.60 -12.90 0.14
CA LYS A 12 6.11 -12.86 1.52
C LYS A 12 5.32 -11.87 2.38
N ALA A 13 5.01 -10.70 1.85
CA ALA A 13 4.21 -9.71 2.57
C ALA A 13 2.78 -10.22 2.82
N HIS A 14 2.16 -10.80 1.80
CA HIS A 14 0.84 -11.42 1.91
C HIS A 14 0.80 -12.56 2.93
N ASP A 15 1.75 -13.49 2.87
CA ASP A 15 1.87 -14.61 3.82
C ASP A 15 2.15 -14.14 5.25
N ALA A 16 2.77 -12.96 5.41
CA ALA A 16 2.99 -12.31 6.71
C ALA A 16 1.76 -11.55 7.24
N GLY A 17 0.64 -11.54 6.50
CA GLY A 17 -0.61 -10.92 6.90
C GLY A 17 -0.73 -9.43 6.56
N TYR A 18 0.18 -8.89 5.74
CA TYR A 18 0.01 -7.54 5.18
C TYR A 18 -1.06 -7.56 4.09
N GLN A 19 -1.86 -6.50 4.02
CA GLN A 19 -2.86 -6.34 2.96
C GLN A 19 -2.19 -5.91 1.66
N ILE A 20 -2.40 -6.71 0.62
CA ILE A 20 -2.06 -6.36 -0.78
C ILE A 20 -3.32 -5.82 -1.47
N ALA A 21 -3.20 -4.66 -2.11
CA ALA A 21 -4.31 -3.98 -2.80
C ALA A 21 -3.89 -3.57 -4.23
N SER A 22 -4.85 -3.17 -5.06
CA SER A 22 -4.58 -2.77 -6.43
C SER A 22 -4.11 -1.33 -6.55
N HIS A 23 -3.23 -1.08 -7.54
CA HIS A 23 -2.75 0.26 -7.91
C HIS A 23 -2.75 0.52 -9.42
N THR A 24 -3.54 -0.28 -10.15
CA THR A 24 -3.50 -0.40 -11.62
C THR A 24 -2.15 -0.85 -12.19
N PHE A 25 -2.19 -1.46 -13.38
CA PHE A 25 -0.99 -2.06 -13.97
C PHE A 25 0.03 -1.04 -14.49
N ASN A 26 -0.44 0.12 -14.96
CA ASN A 26 0.38 1.11 -15.66
C ASN A 26 0.49 2.45 -14.91
N HIS A 27 0.10 2.48 -13.62
CA HIS A 27 0.10 3.69 -12.78
C HIS A 27 -0.71 4.85 -13.38
N LYS A 28 -1.84 4.53 -14.03
CA LYS A 28 -2.79 5.50 -14.59
C LYS A 28 -4.23 5.14 -14.23
N ILE A 29 -5.06 6.18 -14.15
CA ILE A 29 -6.52 6.09 -14.19
C ILE A 29 -6.93 6.66 -15.55
N SER A 30 -7.39 5.79 -16.46
CA SER A 30 -7.85 6.22 -17.79
C SER A 30 -9.25 6.84 -17.67
N GLU A 31 -9.50 7.88 -18.46
CA GLU A 31 -10.84 8.45 -18.62
C GLU A 31 -11.75 7.50 -19.41
N GLU A 32 -11.15 6.67 -20.28
CA GLU A 32 -11.83 5.59 -20.98
C GLU A 32 -12.04 4.40 -20.03
N GLU A 33 -13.30 4.11 -19.72
CA GLU A 33 -13.70 3.09 -18.74
C GLU A 33 -13.09 1.71 -19.05
N GLY A 34 -13.11 1.30 -20.32
CA GLY A 34 -12.57 0.01 -20.74
C GLY A 34 -11.07 -0.11 -20.51
N GLU A 35 -10.30 0.94 -20.79
CA GLU A 35 -8.85 0.94 -20.56
C GLU A 35 -8.52 0.95 -19.06
N PHE A 36 -9.30 1.70 -18.27
CA PHE A 36 -9.14 1.69 -16.81
C PHE A 36 -9.45 0.30 -16.24
N LYS A 37 -10.55 -0.33 -16.67
CA LYS A 37 -10.91 -1.67 -16.21
C LYS A 37 -9.87 -2.70 -16.61
N GLU A 38 -9.35 -2.64 -17.84
CA GLU A 38 -8.30 -3.53 -18.30
C GLU A 38 -7.01 -3.38 -17.46
N ALA A 39 -6.58 -2.13 -17.21
CA ALA A 39 -5.40 -1.87 -16.39
C ALA A 39 -5.58 -2.31 -14.93
N LEU A 40 -6.79 -2.21 -14.39
CA LEU A 40 -7.15 -2.68 -13.05
C LEU A 40 -7.14 -4.21 -12.99
N ASP A 41 -7.89 -4.87 -13.88
CA ASP A 41 -7.98 -6.34 -13.94
C ASP A 41 -6.63 -7.00 -14.17
N LYS A 42 -5.78 -6.42 -15.01
CA LYS A 42 -4.44 -6.95 -15.26
C LYS A 42 -3.56 -6.95 -14.01
N MET A 43 -3.68 -5.92 -13.16
CA MET A 43 -2.96 -5.89 -11.88
C MET A 43 -3.57 -6.89 -10.89
N ASP A 44 -4.89 -6.99 -10.84
CA ASP A 44 -5.59 -7.88 -9.94
C ASP A 44 -5.35 -9.35 -10.27
N ASP A 45 -5.35 -9.72 -11.55
CA ASP A 45 -4.99 -11.06 -12.02
C ASP A 45 -3.54 -11.41 -11.66
N PHE A 46 -2.63 -10.43 -11.71
CA PHE A 46 -1.25 -10.62 -11.30
C PHE A 46 -1.14 -10.84 -9.79
N ILE A 47 -1.83 -10.03 -8.98
CA ILE A 47 -1.85 -10.18 -7.52
C ILE A 47 -2.45 -11.54 -7.15
N GLU A 48 -3.64 -11.87 -7.67
CA GLU A 48 -4.34 -13.13 -7.40
C GLU A 48 -3.50 -14.35 -7.77
N LYS A 49 -2.76 -14.29 -8.88
CA LYS A 49 -1.84 -15.35 -9.27
C LYS A 49 -0.68 -15.56 -8.30
N VAL A 50 -0.19 -14.50 -7.67
CA VAL A 50 0.95 -14.54 -6.74
C VAL A 50 0.52 -14.93 -5.33
N THR A 51 -0.61 -14.40 -4.88
CA THR A 51 -1.08 -14.50 -3.49
C THR A 51 -2.17 -15.55 -3.29
N GLY A 52 -2.94 -15.86 -4.34
CA GLY A 52 -4.18 -16.64 -4.29
C GLY A 52 -5.42 -15.81 -3.92
N ASP A 53 -5.28 -14.48 -3.79
CA ASP A 53 -6.30 -13.57 -3.29
C ASP A 53 -6.50 -12.38 -4.23
N ARG A 54 -7.75 -12.13 -4.65
CA ARG A 54 -8.09 -11.02 -5.54
C ARG A 54 -8.36 -9.73 -4.75
N PRO A 55 -7.69 -8.61 -5.08
CA PRO A 55 -7.94 -7.32 -4.41
C PRO A 55 -9.41 -6.89 -4.42
N LYS A 56 -9.83 -6.25 -3.32
CA LYS A 56 -11.10 -5.51 -3.19
C LYS A 56 -10.87 -4.00 -2.98
N TYR A 57 -9.61 -3.62 -2.79
CA TYR A 57 -9.20 -2.24 -2.47
C TYR A 57 -8.35 -1.69 -3.60
N LEU A 58 -8.58 -0.43 -3.96
CA LEU A 58 -7.80 0.31 -4.95
C LEU A 58 -7.29 1.60 -4.30
N ARG A 59 -6.00 1.89 -4.44
CA ARG A 59 -5.52 3.28 -4.34
C ARG A 59 -5.36 3.81 -5.75
N ALA A 60 -5.95 4.95 -6.06
CA ALA A 60 -5.77 5.54 -7.38
C ALA A 60 -4.35 6.11 -7.55
N PRO A 61 -3.62 5.80 -8.64
CA PRO A 61 -2.40 6.49 -9.03
C PRO A 61 -2.53 8.00 -8.95
N LYS A 62 -1.53 8.64 -8.34
CA LYS A 62 -1.46 10.10 -8.13
C LYS A 62 -2.65 10.69 -7.34
N GLY A 63 -3.50 9.86 -6.70
CA GLY A 63 -4.77 10.31 -6.11
C GLY A 63 -5.79 10.78 -7.15
N LYS A 64 -5.58 10.51 -8.44
CA LYS A 64 -6.40 11.00 -9.54
C LYS A 64 -7.63 10.10 -9.72
N CYS A 65 -8.63 10.26 -8.85
CA CYS A 65 -9.94 9.63 -9.02
C CYS A 65 -11.02 10.65 -8.66
N ASP A 66 -11.68 11.17 -9.68
CA ASP A 66 -12.81 12.09 -9.54
C ASP A 66 -14.12 11.31 -9.35
N HIS A 67 -15.26 12.00 -9.42
CA HIS A 67 -16.57 11.39 -9.22
C HIS A 67 -16.87 10.28 -10.22
N GLU A 68 -16.52 10.46 -11.50
CA GLU A 68 -16.76 9.43 -12.52
C GLU A 68 -15.89 8.19 -12.27
N CYS A 69 -14.62 8.40 -11.91
CA CYS A 69 -13.76 7.31 -11.47
C CYS A 69 -14.31 6.59 -10.23
N GLN A 70 -14.78 7.33 -9.21
CA GLN A 70 -15.39 6.76 -8.00
C GLN A 70 -16.62 5.90 -8.35
N GLU A 71 -17.53 6.41 -9.17
CA GLU A 71 -18.72 5.66 -9.59
C GLU A 71 -18.36 4.34 -10.30
N ARG A 72 -17.32 4.34 -11.13
CA ARG A 72 -16.85 3.13 -11.82
C ARG A 72 -16.30 2.11 -10.85
N VAL A 73 -15.43 2.52 -9.92
CA VAL A 73 -14.82 1.59 -8.96
C VAL A 73 -15.85 1.05 -7.97
N ASP A 74 -16.85 1.85 -7.59
CA ASP A 74 -18.00 1.39 -6.80
C ASP A 74 -18.83 0.34 -7.57
N GLN A 75 -19.09 0.55 -8.88
CA GLN A 75 -19.78 -0.42 -9.74
C GLN A 75 -19.02 -1.74 -9.91
N TRP A 76 -17.70 -1.72 -9.73
CA TRP A 76 -16.84 -2.89 -9.77
C TRP A 76 -16.56 -3.46 -8.37
N ASP A 77 -17.30 -3.02 -7.36
CA ASP A 77 -17.21 -3.45 -5.96
C ASP A 77 -15.84 -3.20 -5.29
N TYR A 78 -15.08 -2.20 -5.76
CA TYR A 78 -13.83 -1.77 -5.10
C TYR A 78 -14.09 -0.75 -4.00
N GLN A 79 -13.28 -0.81 -2.96
CA GLN A 79 -13.12 0.25 -1.98
C GLN A 79 -11.98 1.17 -2.42
N LEU A 80 -12.29 2.42 -2.82
CA LEU A 80 -11.27 3.43 -3.12
C LEU A 80 -10.66 3.96 -1.82
N ILE A 81 -9.33 3.90 -1.73
CA ILE A 81 -8.56 4.37 -0.58
C ILE A 81 -7.63 5.51 -1.00
N GLN A 82 -7.66 6.58 -0.22
CA GLN A 82 -6.72 7.71 -0.33
C GLN A 82 -5.85 7.78 0.92
N TRP A 83 -5.56 8.98 1.45
CA TRP A 83 -4.71 9.16 2.62
C TRP A 83 -5.06 10.45 3.37
N ASP A 84 -4.73 10.45 4.67
CA ASP A 84 -4.81 11.63 5.53
C ASP A 84 -3.50 12.42 5.53
N VAL A 85 -2.39 11.72 5.34
CA VAL A 85 -1.02 12.26 5.43
C VAL A 85 -0.22 11.85 4.21
N ASP A 86 0.21 12.83 3.43
CA ASP A 86 1.19 12.65 2.36
C ASP A 86 2.58 13.01 2.90
N THR A 87 3.46 12.02 3.05
CA THR A 87 4.83 12.25 3.53
C THR A 87 5.70 13.01 2.54
N LYS A 88 5.26 13.13 1.27
CA LYS A 88 6.03 13.67 0.16
C LYS A 88 7.37 12.95 -0.06
N ASP A 89 7.51 11.74 0.46
CA ASP A 89 8.73 10.95 0.38
C ASP A 89 9.27 10.85 -1.05
N TRP A 90 8.39 10.61 -2.03
CA TRP A 90 8.71 10.53 -3.46
C TRP A 90 9.32 11.80 -4.11
N ASP A 91 9.18 13.00 -3.50
CA ASP A 91 9.53 14.27 -4.16
C ASP A 91 11.02 14.63 -3.95
N LEU A 92 11.93 13.76 -4.38
CA LEU A 92 13.37 14.00 -4.24
C LEU A 92 13.83 15.28 -4.99
N LYS A 93 13.16 15.62 -6.09
CA LYS A 93 13.45 16.81 -6.91
C LYS A 93 13.34 18.10 -6.09
N SER A 94 12.27 18.27 -5.31
CA SER A 94 12.09 19.47 -4.48
C SER A 94 12.98 19.47 -3.23
N ALA A 95 13.31 18.29 -2.68
CA ALA A 95 14.15 18.18 -1.48
C ALA A 95 15.65 18.37 -1.77
N GLY A 96 16.09 18.04 -2.98
CA GLY A 96 17.48 18.17 -3.43
C GLY A 96 18.43 17.08 -2.92
N SER A 97 18.13 16.42 -1.80
CA SER A 97 18.83 15.23 -1.32
C SER A 97 17.92 14.30 -0.52
N PRO A 98 18.27 13.00 -0.40
CA PRO A 98 17.53 12.05 0.44
C PRO A 98 17.45 12.47 1.90
N GLU A 99 18.53 13.00 2.48
CA GLU A 99 18.57 13.41 3.88
C GLU A 99 17.60 14.57 4.15
N ASN A 100 17.56 15.55 3.25
CA ASN A 100 16.58 16.64 3.32
C ASN A 100 15.15 16.11 3.15
N ARG A 101 14.95 15.10 2.30
CA ARG A 101 13.64 14.50 2.08
C ARG A 101 13.16 13.78 3.33
N VAL A 102 14.02 12.99 4.00
CA VAL A 102 13.74 12.34 5.28
C VAL A 102 13.35 13.38 6.34
N GLU A 103 14.13 14.47 6.49
CA GLU A 103 13.84 15.54 7.46
C GLU A 103 12.47 16.19 7.19
N GLN A 104 12.17 16.50 5.93
CA GLN A 104 10.89 17.09 5.53
C GLN A 104 9.71 16.15 5.78
N SER A 105 9.83 14.87 5.42
CA SER A 105 8.79 13.86 5.66
C SER A 105 8.53 13.66 7.15
N ILE A 106 9.58 13.58 7.97
CA ILE A 106 9.45 13.49 9.43
C ILE A 106 8.80 14.75 10.02
N THR A 107 9.11 15.93 9.48
CA THR A 107 8.49 17.19 9.91
C THR A 107 6.99 17.19 9.62
N ILE A 108 6.57 16.79 8.42
CA ILE A 108 5.16 16.63 8.05
C ILE A 108 4.46 15.65 9.00
N LEU A 109 5.08 14.51 9.28
CA LEU A 109 4.52 13.49 10.18
C LEU A 109 4.36 14.02 11.61
N LYS A 110 5.36 14.74 12.14
CA LYS A 110 5.28 15.37 13.48
C LYS A 110 4.12 16.37 13.56
N GLU A 111 3.97 17.23 12.56
CA GLU A 111 2.85 18.18 12.50
C GLU A 111 1.50 17.47 12.48
N LYS A 112 1.38 16.40 11.69
CA LYS A 112 0.14 15.62 11.60
C LYS A 112 -0.17 14.83 12.86
N PHE A 113 0.81 14.19 13.47
CA PHE A 113 0.63 13.42 14.71
C PHE A 113 0.32 14.31 15.92
N ALA A 114 0.68 15.61 15.86
CA ALA A 114 0.27 16.57 16.88
C ALA A 114 -1.24 16.88 16.86
N GLU A 115 -1.96 16.53 15.78
CA GLU A 115 -3.43 16.65 15.72
C GLU A 115 -4.14 15.60 16.61
N GLU A 116 -3.46 14.54 17.04
CA GLU A 116 -3.99 13.43 17.88
C GLU A 116 -5.32 12.84 17.38
N LYS A 117 -5.44 12.64 16.06
CA LYS A 117 -6.60 12.01 15.42
C LYS A 117 -6.74 10.55 15.84
N ASP A 118 -7.96 10.02 15.77
CA ASP A 118 -8.20 8.61 16.08
C ASP A 118 -7.34 7.66 15.22
N ASN A 119 -7.20 7.93 13.91
CA ASN A 119 -6.33 7.20 12.98
C ASN A 119 -5.57 8.14 12.05
N TYR A 120 -4.57 7.56 11.39
CA TYR A 120 -3.82 8.19 10.31
C TYR A 120 -3.56 7.18 9.19
N LEU A 121 -4.09 7.44 8.00
CA LEU A 121 -3.70 6.74 6.78
C LEU A 121 -2.56 7.49 6.11
N ILE A 122 -1.36 6.90 6.16
CA ILE A 122 -0.11 7.54 5.73
C ILE A 122 0.28 7.04 4.33
N LEU A 123 0.45 7.96 3.38
CA LEU A 123 1.00 7.66 2.06
C LEU A 123 2.54 7.69 2.11
N MET A 124 3.12 6.58 1.67
CA MET A 124 4.56 6.38 1.47
C MET A 124 4.79 5.48 0.25
N HIS A 125 6.03 5.46 -0.24
CA HIS A 125 6.49 4.72 -1.39
C HIS A 125 7.71 3.91 -1.00
N ASP A 126 7.59 2.58 -0.97
CA ASP A 126 8.69 1.67 -0.67
C ASP A 126 9.73 1.59 -1.81
N THR A 127 9.44 2.19 -2.97
CA THR A 127 10.40 2.38 -4.07
C THR A 127 11.57 3.28 -3.69
N GLU A 128 11.42 4.08 -2.62
CA GLU A 128 12.44 4.98 -2.11
C GLU A 128 13.21 4.33 -0.94
N GLU A 129 14.52 4.12 -1.10
CA GLU A 129 15.36 3.43 -0.11
C GLU A 129 15.33 4.12 1.27
N TYR A 130 15.31 5.45 1.30
CA TYR A 130 15.24 6.23 2.54
C TYR A 130 13.85 6.17 3.20
N THR A 131 12.78 5.93 2.45
CA THR A 131 11.46 5.68 3.05
C THR A 131 11.50 4.41 3.89
N VAL A 132 12.06 3.33 3.35
CA VAL A 132 12.12 2.03 4.02
C VAL A 132 13.16 2.01 5.13
N SER A 133 14.33 2.61 4.91
CA SER A 133 15.47 2.50 5.83
C SER A 133 15.50 3.57 6.94
N GLU A 134 14.80 4.70 6.77
CA GLU A 134 14.84 5.82 7.73
C GLU A 134 13.44 6.27 8.19
N ILE A 135 12.53 6.57 7.26
CA ILE A 135 11.20 7.13 7.61
C ILE A 135 10.33 6.10 8.34
N VAL A 136 10.24 4.87 7.81
CA VAL A 136 9.44 3.80 8.43
C VAL A 136 9.95 3.43 9.83
N PRO A 137 11.26 3.19 10.06
CA PRO A 137 11.78 2.97 11.41
C PRO A 137 11.49 4.12 12.37
N TRP A 138 11.60 5.37 11.91
CA TRP A 138 11.25 6.53 12.75
C TRP A 138 9.77 6.52 13.16
N ILE A 139 8.85 6.23 12.23
CA ILE A 139 7.42 6.11 12.54
C ILE A 139 7.19 5.02 13.60
N ILE A 140 7.82 3.87 13.44
CA ILE A 140 7.58 2.69 14.27
C ILE A 140 8.23 2.83 15.66
N GLU A 141 9.45 3.34 15.75
CA GLU A 141 10.26 3.28 16.98
C GLU A 141 10.46 4.64 17.68
N GLU A 142 10.33 5.76 16.97
CA GLU A 142 10.71 7.08 17.50
C GLU A 142 9.56 8.09 17.56
N SER A 143 8.47 7.88 16.83
CA SER A 143 7.35 8.83 16.76
C SER A 143 6.60 9.01 18.10
N GLY A 144 6.75 8.06 19.04
CA GLY A 144 6.03 8.05 20.32
C GLY A 144 4.58 7.54 20.21
N MET A 145 4.17 7.03 19.05
CA MET A 145 2.77 6.75 18.78
C MET A 145 2.32 5.37 19.28
N LYS A 146 3.22 4.39 19.35
CA LYS A 146 2.94 3.12 20.05
C LYS A 146 2.60 3.38 21.52
N GLU A 147 3.32 4.29 22.18
CA GLU A 147 3.12 4.71 23.57
C GLU A 147 1.78 5.43 23.76
N LYS A 148 1.31 6.14 22.73
CA LYS A 148 -0.04 6.74 22.68
C LYS A 148 -1.14 5.72 22.39
N GLY A 149 -0.80 4.46 22.16
CA GLY A 149 -1.76 3.37 21.95
C GLY A 149 -2.19 3.14 20.51
N TYR A 150 -1.51 3.74 19.54
CA TYR A 150 -1.75 3.43 18.12
C TYR A 150 -1.15 2.06 17.78
N ARG A 151 -1.84 1.33 16.89
CA ARG A 151 -1.38 0.05 16.33
C ARG A 151 -1.13 0.19 14.84
N PHE A 152 -0.23 -0.59 14.27
CA PHE A 152 -0.09 -0.73 12.82
C PHE A 152 -1.00 -1.86 12.34
N VAL A 153 -1.93 -1.56 11.44
CA VAL A 153 -2.94 -2.49 10.95
C VAL A 153 -3.12 -2.33 9.44
N SER A 154 -3.82 -3.26 8.81
CA SER A 154 -4.23 -3.10 7.41
C SER A 154 -5.35 -2.05 7.27
N VAL A 155 -5.54 -1.52 6.06
CA VAL A 155 -6.69 -0.64 5.78
C VAL A 155 -8.00 -1.36 6.07
N ALA A 156 -8.13 -2.61 5.61
CA ALA A 156 -9.32 -3.41 5.87
C ALA A 156 -9.57 -3.62 7.37
N GLU A 157 -8.55 -3.90 8.18
CA GLU A 157 -8.73 -4.01 9.64
C GLU A 157 -9.20 -2.69 10.25
N CYS A 158 -8.62 -1.56 9.80
CA CYS A 158 -9.04 -0.25 10.29
C CYS A 158 -10.50 0.08 9.95
N LEU A 159 -10.98 -0.40 8.81
CA LEU A 159 -12.38 -0.24 8.37
C LEU A 159 -13.32 -1.32 8.92
N GLY A 160 -12.84 -2.26 9.73
CA GLY A 160 -13.65 -3.37 10.25
C GLY A 160 -14.01 -4.44 9.22
N ASP A 161 -13.27 -4.50 8.11
CA ASP A 161 -13.48 -5.39 6.95
C ASP A 161 -12.37 -6.45 6.83
N LYS A 162 -11.65 -6.75 7.91
CA LYS A 162 -10.47 -7.64 7.89
C LYS A 162 -10.78 -9.00 7.26
N SER A 163 -11.91 -9.60 7.61
CA SER A 163 -12.31 -10.92 7.11
C SER A 163 -12.77 -10.94 5.66
N SER A 164 -13.01 -9.77 5.06
CA SER A 164 -13.44 -9.63 3.67
C SER A 164 -12.54 -8.64 2.91
N MET A 165 -11.25 -8.57 3.26
CA MET A 165 -10.29 -7.65 2.65
C MET A 165 -10.01 -7.94 1.16
N TYR A 166 -10.40 -9.12 0.67
CA TYR A 166 -10.27 -9.59 -0.71
C TYR A 166 -11.64 -9.96 -1.29
N ALA A 167 -11.77 -9.84 -2.62
CA ALA A 167 -12.99 -10.18 -3.35
C ALA A 167 -13.16 -11.71 -3.51
N SER A 168 -12.04 -12.43 -3.59
CA SER A 168 -11.97 -13.90 -3.60
C SER A 168 -10.64 -14.35 -3.00
N GLY A 169 -10.61 -15.55 -2.41
CA GLY A 169 -9.41 -16.19 -1.88
C GLY A 169 -9.54 -16.68 -0.43
N LYS A 170 -8.47 -16.59 0.36
CA LYS A 170 -8.40 -17.01 1.77
C LYS A 170 -9.33 -16.16 2.63
N VAL A 171 -10.00 -16.80 3.59
CA VAL A 171 -10.74 -16.10 4.64
C VAL A 171 -9.76 -15.73 5.76
N TYR A 172 -9.72 -14.45 6.11
CA TYR A 172 -8.85 -13.93 7.17
C TYR A 172 -9.64 -13.83 8.47
N ASP A 173 -9.42 -14.74 9.41
CA ASP A 173 -10.06 -14.67 10.72
C ASP A 173 -9.48 -13.52 11.56
N GLU A 174 -10.30 -13.00 12.48
CA GLU A 174 -9.83 -12.05 13.49
C GLU A 174 -8.86 -12.78 14.45
N ASP A 175 -7.58 -12.42 14.32
CA ASP A 175 -6.43 -12.74 15.20
C ASP A 175 -5.70 -14.07 14.90
N PRO A 176 -4.54 -14.06 14.21
CA PRO A 176 -3.76 -15.27 14.01
C PRO A 176 -2.91 -15.56 15.25
N LYS A 177 -3.39 -16.48 16.11
CA LYS A 177 -2.47 -17.34 16.86
C LYS A 177 -1.87 -18.35 15.89
N GLU A 178 -0.54 -18.25 15.69
CA GLU A 178 0.38 -19.18 15.01
C GLU A 178 -0.19 -20.42 14.30
N SER A 179 0.16 -20.61 13.02
CA SER A 179 0.49 -21.89 12.34
C SER A 179 0.46 -21.70 10.81
N HIS A 180 1.11 -22.43 9.91
CA HIS A 180 2.13 -23.49 9.90
C HIS A 180 2.82 -23.45 8.50
N GLN A 181 4.00 -24.07 8.39
CA GLN A 181 4.87 -24.09 7.19
C GLN A 181 4.29 -24.94 6.03
N ASP A 182 4.36 -24.41 4.80
CA ASP A 182 4.27 -25.21 3.57
C ASP A 182 5.48 -24.94 2.63
N ASN A 183 5.84 -25.97 1.86
CA ASN A 183 7.11 -26.13 1.14
C ASN A 183 7.23 -25.27 -0.16
N PRO A 184 8.24 -24.38 -0.31
CA PRO A 184 8.35 -23.39 -1.40
C PRO A 184 8.60 -23.92 -2.82
N GLN A 185 9.07 -25.16 -2.98
CA GLN A 185 9.78 -25.57 -4.19
C GLN A 185 8.91 -26.01 -5.39
N SER A 186 7.61 -26.22 -5.18
CA SER A 186 6.67 -26.63 -6.25
C SER A 186 6.04 -25.46 -6.99
N ILE A 187 5.95 -24.29 -6.35
CA ILE A 187 5.28 -23.10 -6.88
C ILE A 187 6.17 -22.38 -7.91
N GLU A 188 7.48 -22.35 -7.66
CA GLU A 188 8.50 -21.68 -8.47
C GLU A 188 8.49 -22.15 -9.95
N ASN A 189 8.27 -23.44 -10.19
CA ASN A 189 8.33 -24.03 -11.53
C ASN A 189 7.11 -23.70 -12.42
N GLU A 190 5.95 -23.39 -11.83
CA GLU A 190 4.72 -23.11 -12.58
C GLU A 190 4.65 -21.64 -12.99
N LEU A 191 5.12 -20.72 -12.13
CA LEU A 191 5.18 -19.27 -12.39
C LEU A 191 6.14 -18.88 -13.54
N LEU A 192 7.32 -19.51 -13.62
CA LEU A 192 8.36 -19.22 -14.63
C LEU A 192 7.90 -19.45 -16.08
N SER A 193 6.91 -20.31 -16.30
CA SER A 193 6.44 -20.68 -17.64
C SER A 193 5.58 -19.58 -18.32
N SER A 194 5.14 -18.59 -17.55
CA SER A 194 3.98 -17.75 -17.90
C SER A 194 4.25 -16.25 -18.10
N LEU A 195 5.50 -15.79 -17.92
CA LEU A 195 5.83 -14.36 -17.81
C LEU A 195 6.81 -13.89 -18.89
N LYS A 196 6.43 -14.00 -20.17
CA LYS A 196 7.29 -13.61 -21.30
C LYS A 196 7.26 -12.12 -21.65
N ASP A 197 6.45 -11.30 -20.99
CA ASP A 197 6.28 -9.89 -21.38
C ASP A 197 6.89 -8.91 -20.34
N PRO A 198 7.67 -7.90 -20.78
CA PRO A 198 8.31 -6.93 -19.87
C PRO A 198 7.31 -5.92 -19.26
N ILE A 199 7.58 -5.52 -18.02
CA ILE A 199 6.89 -4.44 -17.29
C ILE A 199 7.68 -3.14 -17.50
N GLU A 200 7.02 -2.05 -17.93
CA GLU A 200 7.65 -0.75 -18.17
C GLU A 200 7.84 0.08 -16.88
N PRO A 201 8.87 0.94 -16.80
CA PRO A 201 9.17 1.78 -15.63
C PRO A 201 8.16 2.93 -15.41
N ILE A 202 8.03 3.37 -14.15
CA ILE A 202 7.14 4.44 -13.69
C ILE A 202 7.64 5.82 -14.18
N ASP A 203 6.71 6.65 -14.66
CA ASP A 203 6.93 8.00 -15.23
C ASP A 203 7.26 9.05 -14.13
N PRO A 204 8.40 9.76 -14.22
CA PRO A 204 8.89 10.70 -13.20
C PRO A 204 8.19 12.07 -13.16
N ASP A 205 7.28 12.41 -14.09
CA ASP A 205 6.61 13.71 -14.07
C ASP A 205 5.27 13.66 -13.29
N ILE A 206 5.36 13.92 -11.98
CA ILE A 206 4.23 14.20 -11.07
C ILE A 206 4.31 15.68 -10.65
N ASP A 207 4.11 16.60 -11.59
CA ASP A 207 3.89 18.01 -11.28
C ASP A 207 2.40 18.36 -11.52
N SER A 208 1.76 18.86 -10.47
CA SER A 208 0.39 19.40 -10.38
C SER A 208 -0.77 18.40 -10.32
N ILE A 209 -1.24 18.10 -9.10
CA ILE A 209 -2.67 17.89 -8.86
C ILE A 209 -3.12 18.83 -7.74
N VAL A 210 -4.06 19.69 -8.14
CA VAL A 210 -4.80 20.63 -7.33
C VAL A 210 -5.71 19.83 -6.40
N TYR A 211 -5.61 20.08 -5.09
CA TYR A 211 -6.62 19.70 -4.12
C TYR A 211 -7.97 20.23 -4.62
N SER A 212 -8.90 19.34 -4.97
CA SER A 212 -10.30 19.71 -4.86
C SER A 212 -10.66 19.52 -3.39
N ASP A 213 -10.90 20.62 -2.69
CA ASP A 213 -11.34 20.68 -1.28
C ASP A 213 -12.69 19.98 -1.03
N ASN A 214 -13.19 19.18 -1.98
CA ASN A 214 -14.51 18.55 -1.99
C ASN A 214 -14.50 17.02 -1.82
N LEU A 215 -13.34 16.38 -1.64
CA LEU A 215 -13.27 14.95 -1.27
C LEU A 215 -13.30 14.72 0.26
N GLN A 216 -13.75 15.71 1.04
CA GLN A 216 -13.97 15.56 2.50
C GLN A 216 -15.18 14.68 2.87
N HIS A 217 -15.85 14.04 1.92
CA HIS A 217 -17.06 13.27 2.18
C HIS A 217 -17.08 11.93 1.45
N LEU A 218 -16.08 11.09 1.68
CA LEU A 218 -16.34 9.66 1.75
C LEU A 218 -16.79 9.38 3.19
N ASN A 219 -18.00 8.86 3.33
CA ASN A 219 -18.72 8.66 4.59
C ASN A 219 -17.82 8.15 5.73
N SER A 220 -17.37 9.10 6.56
CA SER A 220 -16.85 8.86 7.91
C SER A 220 -17.99 8.53 8.89
N SER A 221 -19.01 7.81 8.43
CA SER A 221 -20.08 7.33 9.29
C SER A 221 -19.57 6.19 10.17
N ALA A 222 -18.95 6.62 11.26
CA ALA A 222 -18.87 6.00 12.57
C ALA A 222 -18.02 4.72 12.73
N PHE A 223 -16.70 4.80 12.55
CA PHE A 223 -15.79 3.87 13.23
C PHE A 223 -14.47 4.54 13.67
N SER A 224 -14.22 4.53 14.98
CA SER A 224 -12.98 5.01 15.62
C SER A 224 -11.96 3.88 15.59
N CYS A 225 -11.22 3.78 14.49
CA CYS A 225 -10.03 2.95 14.42
C CYS A 225 -8.90 3.71 15.13
N LYS A 226 -8.39 3.20 16.26
CA LYS A 226 -7.14 3.69 16.89
C LYS A 226 -5.94 2.99 16.31
N ALA A 227 -5.73 3.14 15.01
CA ALA A 227 -4.66 2.44 14.32
C ALA A 227 -4.19 3.21 13.07
N TYR A 228 -2.98 2.87 12.63
CA TYR A 228 -2.43 3.22 11.35
C TYR A 228 -2.86 2.16 10.35
N PRO A 229 -3.86 2.42 9.51
CA PRO A 229 -3.95 1.68 8.29
C PRO A 229 -2.70 2.01 7.47
N ILE A 230 -1.73 1.10 7.40
CA ILE A 230 -0.67 1.21 6.42
C ILE A 230 -1.14 0.44 5.19
N LEU A 231 -1.44 1.17 4.13
CA LEU A 231 -1.53 0.58 2.80
C LEU A 231 -0.11 0.52 2.25
N LEU A 232 0.62 -0.55 2.58
CA LEU A 232 1.90 -0.85 1.94
C LEU A 232 1.59 -1.26 0.50
N PHE A 233 1.66 -0.30 -0.43
CA PHE A 233 1.94 -0.67 -1.80
C PHE A 233 3.39 -1.10 -1.86
N PHE A 234 3.60 -2.37 -2.15
CA PHE A 234 4.91 -2.86 -2.53
C PHE A 234 5.20 -2.47 -3.97
N PHE A 235 6.39 -1.90 -4.21
CA PHE A 235 7.42 -2.53 -5.06
C PHE A 235 8.82 -1.89 -4.90
N HIS A 236 9.43 -1.98 -3.71
CA HIS A 236 10.81 -2.47 -3.47
C HIS A 236 11.06 -2.64 -1.95
N LEU A 237 11.18 -3.87 -1.47
CA LEU A 237 11.77 -4.13 -0.14
C LEU A 237 13.28 -4.31 -0.27
N PHE A 238 14.04 -3.40 0.33
CA PHE A 238 15.32 -3.77 0.92
C PHE A 238 15.05 -4.52 2.23
N LEU A 239 14.95 -5.85 2.13
CA LEU A 239 15.18 -6.73 3.27
C LEU A 239 16.71 -6.86 3.47
N ILE A 240 17.29 -5.98 4.28
CA ILE A 240 18.56 -6.29 4.95
C ILE A 240 18.24 -6.65 6.40
N TYR A 241 18.02 -7.94 6.64
CA TYR A 241 18.22 -8.51 7.98
C TYR A 241 19.70 -8.72 8.19
N TYR A 242 20.29 -8.08 9.20
CA TYR A 242 21.32 -8.69 10.06
C TYR A 242 21.41 -7.89 11.37
N LEU A 243 20.90 -8.45 12.46
CA LEU A 243 21.69 -8.69 13.68
C LEU A 243 20.84 -9.47 14.71
N TYR A 244 21.22 -10.73 14.85
CA TYR A 244 20.99 -11.51 16.06
C TYR A 244 21.64 -10.81 17.26
N LEU A 245 20.94 -10.79 18.39
CA LEU A 245 21.53 -11.04 19.70
C LEU A 245 20.44 -11.58 20.63
N TYR A 246 20.41 -12.91 20.75
CA TYR A 246 19.95 -13.56 21.97
C TYR A 246 21.15 -13.56 22.94
N LEU A 247 20.92 -12.98 24.12
CA LEU A 247 21.82 -12.82 25.30
C LEU A 247 22.96 -11.80 25.17
#